data_AF-A0A286EPQ1-F1
#
_entry.id   AF-A0A286EPQ1-F1
#
_cell.length_a   1.000
_cell.length_b   1.000
_cell.length_c   1.000
_cell.angle_alpha   90.00
_cell.angle_beta   90.00
_cell.angle_gamma   90.00
#
_symmetry.space_group_name_H-M   'P 1'
#
loop_
_entity.id
_entity.type
_entity.pdbx_description
1 polymer ?
#
loop_
_entity_poly.entity_id
_entity_poly.type
_entity_poly.pdbx_seq_one_letter_code
_entity_poly.pdbx_strand_id
1 'polypeptide(L)'
;MTSHVFVDETKHGGYLLAAGVVVPPDLDRVRQQLRGLVLPGQRRIHMKAESDSRRRAIVSAIVQAGVTATIYDAGRRHSTEKAARAACLQALVIDAARDGYAMLIIEEDETLTSWDNQRLIELTRAAGCKDSLRYEHRRAAQEILLALPDAVAWCWAKGGDWRRRIEPVVTTVRTV
;
A
#
# COMPACT_ATOMS: atom_id res chain seq x y z
N MET A 1 7.68 4.49 -18.93
CA MET A 1 7.93 5.00 -17.56
C MET A 1 7.76 3.83 -16.61
N THR A 2 8.75 3.53 -15.78
CA THR A 2 8.69 2.44 -14.80
C THR A 2 7.97 2.93 -13.55
N SER A 3 6.71 2.53 -13.37
CA SER A 3 5.93 2.90 -12.19
C SER A 3 6.25 1.98 -11.02
N HIS A 4 6.40 2.57 -9.83
CA HIS A 4 6.57 1.86 -8.57
C HIS A 4 5.24 1.85 -7.80
N VAL A 5 4.93 0.72 -7.18
CA VAL A 5 3.76 0.56 -6.33
C VAL A 5 4.20 0.27 -4.90
N PHE A 6 3.73 1.07 -3.95
CA PHE A 6 3.96 0.86 -2.52
C PHE A 6 2.76 0.15 -1.91
N VAL A 7 3.02 -0.87 -1.10
CA VAL A 7 1.99 -1.78 -0.60
C VAL A 7 2.11 -1.92 0.90
N ASP A 8 0.99 -1.72 1.57
CA ASP A 8 0.79 -2.04 2.98
C ASP A 8 -0.61 -2.63 3.16
N GLU A 9 -0.79 -3.37 4.25
CA GLU A 9 -2.06 -3.98 4.61
C GLU A 9 -2.56 -3.51 5.97
N THR A 10 -3.88 -3.40 6.09
CA THR A 10 -4.52 -3.21 7.39
C THR A 10 -5.43 -4.37 7.72
N LYS A 11 -5.41 -4.73 8.99
CA LYS A 11 -6.28 -5.73 9.61
C LYS A 11 -7.22 -4.98 10.54
N HIS A 12 -8.42 -4.69 10.06
CA HIS A 12 -9.41 -3.98 10.87
C HIS A 12 -10.71 -4.76 10.90
N GLY A 13 -11.31 -4.93 12.08
CA GLY A 13 -12.62 -5.58 12.21
C GLY A 13 -12.69 -6.99 11.60
N GLY A 14 -11.59 -7.74 11.58
CA GLY A 14 -11.52 -9.11 11.08
C GLY A 14 -11.47 -9.28 9.56
N TYR A 15 -11.25 -8.21 8.79
CA TYR A 15 -10.97 -8.28 7.37
C TYR A 15 -9.60 -7.69 7.02
N LEU A 16 -9.01 -8.20 5.94
CA LEU A 16 -7.74 -7.75 5.39
C LEU A 16 -8.00 -6.85 4.19
N LEU A 17 -7.35 -5.70 4.19
CA LEU A 17 -7.35 -4.75 3.10
C LEU A 17 -5.91 -4.42 2.75
N ALA A 18 -5.52 -4.60 1.49
CA ALA A 18 -4.25 -4.12 0.99
C ALA A 18 -4.45 -2.86 0.15
N ALA A 19 -3.61 -1.85 0.35
CA ALA A 19 -3.57 -0.67 -0.49
C ALA A 19 -2.31 -0.71 -1.37
N GLY A 20 -2.47 -0.66 -2.69
CA GLY A 20 -1.38 -0.45 -3.62
C GLY A 20 -1.39 1.00 -4.11
N VAL A 21 -0.37 1.79 -3.77
CA VAL A 21 -0.25 3.20 -4.18
C VAL A 21 0.77 3.32 -5.30
N VAL A 22 0.29 3.71 -6.47
CA VAL A 22 1.11 4.06 -7.62
C VAL A 22 1.56 5.51 -7.46
N VAL A 23 2.86 5.72 -7.45
CA VAL A 23 3.44 7.06 -7.33
C VAL A 23 3.90 7.55 -8.70
N PRO A 24 3.69 8.83 -9.03
CA PRO A 24 4.21 9.42 -10.27
C PRO A 24 5.74 9.25 -10.40
N PRO A 25 6.29 9.41 -11.62
CA PRO A 25 7.74 9.29 -11.86
C PRO A 25 8.59 10.22 -10.98
N ASP A 26 8.04 11.35 -10.54
CA ASP A 26 8.68 12.27 -9.57
C ASP A 26 8.50 11.78 -8.13
N LEU A 27 9.13 10.64 -7.82
CA LEU A 27 9.12 10.01 -6.50
C LEU A 27 9.75 10.93 -5.43
N ASP A 28 10.73 11.75 -5.81
CA ASP A 28 11.52 12.54 -4.86
C ASP A 28 10.74 13.71 -4.30
N ARG A 29 9.88 14.37 -5.10
CA ARG A 29 8.96 15.39 -4.60
C ARG A 29 8.02 14.82 -3.55
N VAL A 30 7.42 13.65 -3.80
CA VAL A 30 6.50 13.01 -2.85
C VAL A 30 7.25 12.62 -1.57
N ARG A 31 8.48 12.09 -1.68
CA ARG A 31 9.34 11.82 -0.51
C ARG A 31 9.64 13.06 0.30
N GLN A 32 9.98 14.18 -0.34
CA GLN A 32 10.23 15.44 0.34
C GLN A 32 9.00 15.95 1.10
N GLN A 33 7.82 15.89 0.47
CA GLN A 33 6.56 16.27 1.12
C GLN A 33 6.28 15.43 2.37
N LEU A 34 6.40 14.10 2.28
CA LEU A 34 6.18 13.23 3.45
C LEU A 34 7.25 13.40 4.53
N ARG A 35 8.52 13.59 4.16
CA ARG A 35 9.60 13.86 5.12
C ARG A 35 9.33 15.12 5.94
N GLY A 36 8.75 16.16 5.33
CA GLY A 36 8.34 17.38 6.02
C GLY A 36 7.26 17.17 7.10
N LEU A 37 6.56 16.03 7.09
CA LEU A 37 5.52 15.68 8.07
C LEU A 37 6.04 14.84 9.25
N VAL A 38 7.28 14.33 9.15
CA VAL A 38 7.93 13.54 10.19
C VAL A 38 8.35 14.49 11.33
N LEU A 39 7.88 14.24 12.55
CA LEU A 39 8.23 15.05 13.71
C LEU A 39 9.66 14.81 14.19
N PRO A 40 10.26 15.77 14.93
CA PRO A 40 11.49 15.53 15.66
C PRO A 40 11.40 14.27 16.54
N GLY A 41 12.35 13.35 16.40
CA GLY A 41 12.38 12.07 17.12
C GLY A 41 11.44 10.99 16.57
N GLN A 42 10.58 11.31 15.59
CA GLN A 42 9.71 10.33 14.95
C GLN A 42 10.49 9.53 13.91
N ARG A 43 10.45 8.19 14.03
CA ARG A 43 11.14 7.28 13.08
C ARG A 43 10.40 7.08 11.76
N ARG A 44 9.07 7.05 11.80
CA ARG A 44 8.18 6.88 10.64
C ARG A 44 6.80 7.48 10.90
N ILE A 45 6.08 7.77 9.83
CA ILE A 45 4.64 8.06 9.89
C ILE A 45 3.88 6.72 9.97
N HIS A 46 2.94 6.61 10.89
CA HIS A 46 2.01 5.47 10.97
C HIS A 46 0.68 5.94 11.53
N MET A 47 -0.38 5.93 10.72
CA MET A 47 -1.63 6.64 11.01
C MET A 47 -2.27 6.28 12.35
N LYS A 48 -2.11 5.03 12.81
CA LYS A 48 -2.63 4.58 14.10
C LYS A 48 -2.01 5.34 15.28
N ALA A 49 -0.75 5.78 15.16
CA ALA A 49 -0.01 6.48 16.20
C ALA A 49 -0.18 8.02 16.16
N GLU A 50 -0.84 8.56 15.14
CA GLU A 50 -0.96 10.00 14.94
C GLU A 50 -2.18 10.61 15.67
N SER A 51 -2.13 11.91 15.99
CA SER A 51 -3.31 12.65 16.43
C SER A 51 -4.25 12.96 15.25
N ASP A 52 -5.52 13.24 15.51
CA ASP A 52 -6.48 13.56 14.44
C ASP A 52 -6.10 14.81 13.63
N SER A 53 -5.50 15.82 14.27
CA SER A 53 -4.98 16.99 13.54
C SER A 53 -3.87 16.60 12.57
N ARG A 54 -2.94 15.74 13.00
CA ARG A 54 -1.85 15.23 12.17
C ARG A 54 -2.34 14.31 11.06
N ARG A 55 -3.26 13.39 11.35
CA ARG A 55 -3.92 12.54 10.35
C ARG A 55 -4.52 13.38 9.22
N ARG A 56 -5.21 14.48 9.53
CA ARG A 56 -5.77 15.39 8.51
C ARG A 56 -4.68 16.04 7.66
N ALA A 57 -3.59 16.50 8.27
CA ALA A 57 -2.46 17.10 7.54
C ALA A 57 -1.79 16.08 6.61
N ILE A 58 -1.58 14.84 7.08
CA ILE A 58 -1.02 13.74 6.30
C ILE A 58 -1.93 13.43 5.10
N VAL A 59 -3.22 13.20 5.34
CA VAL A 59 -4.17 12.91 4.25
C VAL A 59 -4.23 14.05 3.23
N SER A 60 -4.22 15.31 3.68
CA SER A 60 -4.19 16.46 2.77
C SER A 60 -2.94 16.48 1.89
N ALA A 61 -1.77 16.18 2.45
CA ALA A 61 -0.53 16.12 1.70
C ALA A 61 -0.54 14.99 0.66
N ILE A 62 -1.10 13.83 1.02
CA ILE A 62 -1.25 12.68 0.11
C ILE A 62 -2.16 13.02 -1.08
N VAL A 63 -3.31 13.65 -0.81
CA VAL A 63 -4.23 14.09 -1.88
C VAL A 63 -3.55 15.11 -2.81
N GLN A 64 -2.79 16.05 -2.25
CA GLN A 64 -2.05 17.05 -3.03
C GLN A 64 -0.84 16.49 -3.79
N ALA A 65 -0.31 15.34 -3.36
CA ALA A 65 0.81 14.69 -4.03
C ALA A 65 0.43 14.10 -5.40
N GLY A 66 -0.87 13.93 -5.68
CA GLY A 66 -1.35 13.41 -6.97
C GLY A 66 -1.04 11.93 -7.18
N VAL A 67 -0.94 11.17 -6.09
CA VAL A 67 -0.80 9.70 -6.14
C VAL A 67 -2.15 9.05 -6.41
N THR A 68 -2.13 7.83 -6.94
CA THR A 68 -3.34 7.02 -7.14
C THR A 68 -3.22 5.70 -6.42
N ALA A 69 -4.31 5.21 -5.86
CA ALA A 69 -4.35 4.02 -5.05
C ALA A 69 -5.44 3.04 -5.52
N THR A 70 -5.11 1.75 -5.46
CA THR A 70 -6.08 0.65 -5.57
C THR A 70 -6.22 -0.04 -4.22
N ILE A 71 -7.46 -0.26 -3.81
CA ILE A 71 -7.82 -1.02 -2.61
C ILE A 71 -8.16 -2.46 -3.03
N TYR A 72 -7.50 -3.44 -2.42
CA TYR A 72 -7.82 -4.86 -2.54
C TYR A 72 -8.47 -5.32 -1.23
N ASP A 73 -9.80 -5.48 -1.25
CA ASP A 73 -10.64 -5.79 -0.08
C ASP A 73 -11.03 -7.27 -0.07
N ALA A 74 -10.33 -8.05 0.76
CA ALA A 74 -10.61 -9.47 0.96
C ALA A 74 -11.81 -9.72 1.88
N GLY A 75 -12.28 -8.69 2.60
CA GLY A 75 -13.38 -8.81 3.55
C GLY A 75 -13.15 -9.97 4.53
N ARG A 76 -14.24 -10.69 4.84
CA ARG A 76 -14.21 -11.93 5.63
C ARG A 76 -14.39 -13.18 4.75
N ARG A 77 -13.96 -13.10 3.48
CA ARG A 77 -14.23 -14.15 2.48
C ARG A 77 -13.27 -15.33 2.56
N HIS A 78 -12.19 -15.19 3.32
CA HIS A 78 -11.17 -16.22 3.46
C HIS A 78 -11.11 -16.73 4.90
N SER A 79 -10.81 -18.03 5.02
CA SER A 79 -10.71 -18.73 6.30
C SER A 79 -9.48 -18.34 7.12
N THR A 80 -8.45 -17.76 6.50
CA THR A 80 -7.21 -17.36 7.17
C THR A 80 -6.69 -16.04 6.63
N GLU A 81 -5.91 -15.32 7.44
CA GLU A 81 -5.24 -14.08 7.03
C GLU A 81 -4.28 -14.33 5.86
N LYS A 82 -3.54 -15.45 5.86
CA LYS A 82 -2.65 -15.82 4.75
C LYS A 82 -3.42 -16.04 3.45
N ALA A 83 -4.60 -16.65 3.50
CA ALA A 83 -5.43 -16.82 2.31
C ALA A 83 -5.95 -15.48 1.78
N ALA A 84 -6.40 -14.58 2.67
CA ALA A 84 -6.80 -13.22 2.30
C ALA A 84 -5.64 -12.42 1.69
N ARG A 85 -4.47 -12.47 2.32
CA ARG A 85 -3.24 -11.82 1.81
C ARG A 85 -2.85 -12.38 0.44
N ALA A 86 -2.93 -13.70 0.25
CA ALA A 86 -2.63 -14.33 -1.04
C ALA A 86 -3.58 -13.85 -2.14
N ALA A 87 -4.87 -13.67 -1.84
CA ALA A 87 -5.86 -13.15 -2.79
C ALA A 87 -5.58 -11.67 -3.15
N CYS A 88 -5.25 -10.83 -2.17
CA CYS A 88 -4.83 -9.45 -2.39
C CYS A 88 -3.56 -9.37 -3.25
N LEU A 89 -2.52 -10.14 -2.92
CA LEU A 89 -1.27 -10.18 -3.68
C LEU A 89 -1.49 -10.69 -5.11
N GLN A 90 -2.36 -11.69 -5.29
CA GLN A 90 -2.71 -12.20 -6.62
C GLN A 90 -3.36 -11.12 -7.49
N ALA A 91 -4.37 -10.43 -6.96
CA ALA A 91 -5.05 -9.35 -7.68
C ALA A 91 -4.09 -8.18 -7.99
N LEU A 92 -3.22 -7.83 -7.04
CA LEU A 92 -2.18 -6.81 -7.23
C LEU A 92 -1.21 -7.19 -8.35
N VAL A 93 -0.70 -8.43 -8.37
CA VAL A 93 0.24 -8.89 -9.41
C VAL A 93 -0.40 -8.92 -10.79
N ILE A 94 -1.68 -9.32 -10.88
CA ILE A 94 -2.44 -9.30 -12.13
C ILE A 94 -2.57 -7.86 -12.65
N ASP A 95 -2.91 -6.91 -11.79
CA ASP A 95 -3.00 -5.50 -12.15
C ASP A 95 -1.64 -4.94 -12.55
N ALA A 96 -0.59 -5.28 -11.81
CA ALA A 96 0.77 -4.87 -12.12
C ALA A 96 1.26 -5.38 -13.47
N ALA A 97 0.94 -6.63 -13.82
CA ALA A 97 1.26 -7.20 -15.12
C ALA A 97 0.50 -6.48 -16.24
N ARG A 98 -0.81 -6.24 -16.05
CA ARG A 98 -1.67 -5.56 -17.03
C ARG A 98 -1.26 -4.11 -17.27
N ASP A 99 -0.96 -3.38 -16.19
CA ASP A 99 -0.68 -1.94 -16.23
C ASP A 99 0.82 -1.63 -16.47
N GLY A 100 1.66 -2.68 -16.56
CA GLY A 100 3.09 -2.55 -16.85
C GLY A 100 3.91 -1.95 -15.71
N TYR A 101 3.51 -2.18 -14.45
CA TYR A 101 4.30 -1.75 -13.29
C TYR A 101 5.63 -2.51 -13.23
N ALA A 102 6.68 -1.84 -12.75
CA ALA A 102 8.03 -2.38 -12.78
C ALA A 102 8.52 -2.86 -11.41
N MET A 103 7.98 -2.30 -10.33
CA MET A 103 8.43 -2.56 -8.96
C MET A 103 7.28 -2.53 -7.97
N LEU A 104 7.19 -3.56 -7.12
CA LEU A 104 6.39 -3.56 -5.90
C LEU A 104 7.31 -3.36 -4.69
N ILE A 105 7.00 -2.38 -3.84
CA ILE A 105 7.66 -2.17 -2.56
C ILE A 105 6.65 -2.49 -1.46
N ILE A 106 6.87 -3.58 -0.73
CA ILE A 106 5.93 -4.11 0.26
C ILE A 106 6.46 -3.82 1.66
N GLU A 107 5.61 -3.35 2.59
CA GLU A 107 6.01 -3.22 4.00
C GLU A 107 6.44 -4.58 4.56
N GLU A 108 7.63 -4.61 5.15
CA GLU A 108 8.22 -5.82 5.72
C GLU A 108 7.48 -6.25 7.01
N ASP A 109 6.98 -7.47 6.99
CA ASP A 109 6.65 -8.25 8.18
C ASP A 109 7.60 -9.47 8.19
N GLU A 110 8.53 -9.52 9.15
CA GLU A 110 9.55 -10.57 9.24
C GLU A 110 8.93 -11.98 9.30
N THR A 111 7.71 -12.10 9.85
CA THR A 111 7.00 -13.38 9.97
C THR A 111 6.38 -13.85 8.66
N LEU A 112 6.16 -12.93 7.71
CA LEU A 112 5.51 -13.20 6.42
C LEU A 112 6.48 -13.14 5.24
N THR A 113 7.64 -12.49 5.38
CA THR A 113 8.56 -12.21 4.26
C THR A 113 8.94 -13.46 3.45
N SER A 114 9.30 -14.56 4.12
CA SER A 114 9.63 -15.83 3.42
C SER A 114 8.42 -16.40 2.66
N TRP A 115 7.23 -16.35 3.28
CA TRP A 115 6.00 -16.83 2.68
C TRP A 115 5.55 -15.96 1.50
N ASP A 116 5.64 -14.63 1.63
CA ASP A 116 5.35 -13.67 0.57
C ASP A 116 6.26 -13.90 -0.63
N ASN A 117 7.56 -14.08 -0.40
CA ASN A 117 8.53 -14.30 -1.47
C ASN A 117 8.19 -15.56 -2.28
N GLN A 118 7.90 -16.67 -1.61
CA GLN A 118 7.45 -17.89 -2.28
C GLN A 118 6.18 -17.62 -3.10
N ARG A 119 5.21 -16.90 -2.53
CA ARG A 119 3.94 -16.62 -3.20
C ARG A 119 4.11 -15.69 -4.41
N LEU A 120 4.93 -14.64 -4.31
CA LEU A 120 5.20 -13.70 -5.38
C LEU A 120 5.92 -14.37 -6.55
N ILE A 121 6.82 -15.33 -6.30
CA ILE A 121 7.45 -16.14 -7.36
C ILE A 121 6.37 -16.88 -8.17
N GLU A 122 5.42 -17.52 -7.49
CA GLU A 122 4.34 -18.26 -8.15
C GLU A 122 3.40 -17.34 -8.93
N LEU A 123 2.97 -16.24 -8.31
CA LEU A 123 2.03 -15.30 -8.89
C LEU A 123 2.60 -14.59 -10.12
N THR A 124 3.84 -14.12 -10.06
CA THR A 124 4.49 -13.43 -11.18
C THR A 124 4.75 -14.36 -12.36
N ARG A 125 5.05 -15.64 -12.12
CA ARG A 125 5.13 -16.67 -13.17
C ARG A 125 3.76 -16.90 -13.81
N ALA A 126 2.73 -17.10 -13.01
CA ALA A 126 1.38 -17.35 -13.50
C ALA A 126 0.82 -16.16 -14.30
N ALA A 127 1.15 -14.93 -13.92
CA ALA A 127 0.78 -13.71 -14.62
C ALA A 127 1.70 -13.36 -15.82
N GLY A 128 2.74 -14.16 -16.08
CA GLY A 128 3.67 -13.93 -17.20
C GLY A 128 4.57 -12.68 -17.04
N CYS A 129 4.70 -12.15 -15.82
CA CYS A 129 5.43 -10.91 -15.54
C CYS A 129 6.69 -11.10 -14.68
N LYS A 130 7.13 -12.34 -14.44
CA LYS A 130 8.31 -12.67 -13.62
C LYS A 130 9.57 -11.86 -13.96
N ASP A 131 9.83 -11.64 -15.25
CA ASP A 131 11.06 -10.99 -15.70
C ASP A 131 10.93 -9.45 -15.80
N SER A 132 9.69 -8.93 -15.75
CA SER A 132 9.40 -7.50 -15.88
C SER A 132 8.97 -6.82 -14.57
N LEU A 133 8.34 -7.57 -13.66
CA LEU A 133 7.86 -7.08 -12.36
C LEU A 133 8.80 -7.52 -11.25
N ARG A 134 9.53 -6.56 -10.68
CA ARG A 134 10.36 -6.76 -9.50
C ARG A 134 9.55 -6.50 -8.23
N TYR A 135 9.99 -7.07 -7.12
CA TYR A 135 9.42 -6.80 -5.82
C TYR A 135 10.49 -6.81 -4.74
N GLU A 136 10.29 -6.03 -3.70
CA GLU A 136 11.16 -5.95 -2.53
C GLU A 136 10.34 -5.67 -1.27
N HIS A 137 10.75 -6.28 -0.16
CA HIS A 137 10.25 -5.94 1.17
C HIS A 137 11.12 -4.86 1.80
N ARG A 138 10.50 -3.80 2.33
CA ARG A 138 11.20 -2.70 2.99
C ARG A 138 10.59 -2.42 4.34
N ARG A 139 11.43 -2.10 5.33
CA ARG A 139 10.95 -1.58 6.62
C ARG A 139 10.37 -0.18 6.39
N ALA A 140 9.22 0.10 7.01
CA ALA A 140 8.58 1.42 6.91
C ALA A 140 9.45 2.59 7.40
N ALA A 141 10.43 2.34 8.28
CA ALA A 141 11.39 3.37 8.69
C ALA A 141 12.50 3.64 7.66
N GLN A 142 12.70 2.74 6.69
CA GLN A 142 13.73 2.86 5.65
C GLN A 142 13.17 3.43 4.34
N GLU A 143 11.89 3.21 4.06
CA GLU A 143 11.20 3.77 2.89
C GLU A 143 9.98 4.57 3.34
N ILE A 144 10.10 5.90 3.28
CA ILE A 144 9.07 6.84 3.75
C ILE A 144 7.77 6.74 2.93
N LEU A 145 7.85 6.31 1.66
CA LEU A 145 6.68 6.18 0.81
C LEU A 145 5.75 5.03 1.23
N LEU A 146 6.19 4.11 2.10
CA LEU A 146 5.31 3.12 2.73
C LEU A 146 4.27 3.76 3.66
N ALA A 147 4.45 5.02 4.07
CA ALA A 147 3.41 5.76 4.78
C ALA A 147 2.16 6.04 3.90
N LEU A 148 2.30 6.01 2.56
CA LEU A 148 1.19 6.21 1.64
C LEU A 148 0.15 5.08 1.71
N PRO A 149 0.52 3.80 1.47
CA PRO A 149 -0.43 2.71 1.57
C PRO A 149 -0.95 2.51 3.01
N ASP A 150 -0.13 2.72 4.06
CA ASP A 150 -0.62 2.72 5.47
C ASP A 150 -1.76 3.74 5.64
N ALA A 151 -1.54 4.97 5.16
CA ALA A 151 -2.53 6.02 5.31
C ALA A 151 -3.81 5.75 4.52
N VAL A 152 -3.68 5.27 3.29
CA VAL A 152 -4.81 4.89 2.45
C VAL A 152 -5.60 3.75 3.08
N ALA A 153 -4.92 2.66 3.48
CA ALA A 153 -5.55 1.50 4.09
C ALA A 153 -6.26 1.87 5.40
N TRP A 154 -5.57 2.62 6.27
CA TRP A 154 -6.12 3.06 7.54
C TRP A 154 -7.37 3.94 7.37
N CYS A 155 -7.31 4.96 6.49
CA CYS A 155 -8.45 5.84 6.25
C CYS A 155 -9.64 5.09 5.66
N TRP A 156 -9.38 4.16 4.73
CA TRP A 156 -10.43 3.37 4.11
C TRP A 156 -11.12 2.45 5.12
N ALA A 157 -10.34 1.75 5.95
CA ALA A 157 -10.84 0.84 6.97
C ALA A 157 -11.56 1.58 8.11
N LYS A 158 -11.04 2.76 8.52
CA LYS A 158 -11.66 3.58 9.56
C LYS A 158 -13.04 4.12 9.14
N GLY A 159 -13.25 4.35 7.86
CA GLY A 159 -14.54 4.80 7.32
C GLY A 159 -14.88 6.27 7.66
N GLY A 160 -16.15 6.63 7.48
CA GLY A 160 -16.67 7.97 7.81
C GLY A 160 -15.91 9.10 7.13
N ASP A 161 -15.59 10.15 7.90
CA ASP A 161 -14.86 11.32 7.40
C ASP A 161 -13.47 10.97 6.85
N TRP A 162 -12.81 9.92 7.39
CA TRP A 162 -11.49 9.51 6.92
C TRP A 162 -11.52 8.91 5.53
N ARG A 163 -12.51 8.04 5.25
CA ARG A 163 -12.71 7.48 3.91
C ARG A 163 -13.02 8.59 2.91
N ARG A 164 -13.94 9.50 3.24
CA ARG A 164 -14.31 10.64 2.38
C ARG A 164 -13.10 11.52 2.03
N ARG A 165 -12.18 11.74 2.97
CA ARG A 165 -10.98 12.57 2.73
C ARG A 165 -9.95 11.92 1.83
N ILE A 166 -9.79 10.60 1.91
CA ILE A 166 -8.79 9.86 1.11
C ILE A 166 -9.36 9.38 -0.22
N GLU A 167 -10.69 9.31 -0.37
CA GLU A 167 -11.39 8.90 -1.59
C GLU A 167 -10.84 9.50 -2.89
N PRO A 168 -10.43 10.79 -2.98
CA PRO A 168 -9.89 11.34 -4.21
C PRO A 168 -8.64 10.66 -4.76
N VAL A 169 -7.86 9.96 -3.92
CA VAL A 169 -6.69 9.19 -4.38
C VAL A 169 -7.04 7.74 -4.71
N VAL A 170 -8.18 7.22 -4.27
CA VAL A 170 -8.59 5.84 -4.48
C VAL A 170 -9.33 5.75 -5.82
N THR A 171 -8.66 5.21 -6.84
CA THR A 171 -9.22 5.10 -8.19
C THR A 171 -10.00 3.80 -8.39
N THR A 172 -9.66 2.77 -7.62
CA THR A 172 -10.22 1.42 -7.78
C THR A 172 -10.38 0.75 -6.43
N VAL A 173 -11.50 0.05 -6.24
CA VAL A 173 -11.73 -0.86 -5.11
C VAL A 173 -12.10 -2.22 -5.68
N ARG A 174 -11.28 -3.23 -5.41
CA ARG A 174 -11.50 -4.60 -5.84
C ARG A 174 -11.86 -5.45 -4.65
N THR A 175 -13.02 -6.10 -4.72
CA THR A 175 -13.31 -7.23 -3.86
C THR A 175 -12.50 -8.44 -4.33
N VAL A 176 -11.77 -9.08 -3.41
CA VAL A 176 -11.00 -10.30 -3.65
C VAL A 176 -11.45 -11.43 -2.73
#